data_AF-A0A0P0W9D8-F1
#
_entry.id   AF-A0A0P0W9D8-F1
#
_cell.length_a   1.000
_cell.length_b   1.000
_cell.length_c   1.000
_cell.angle_alpha   90.00
_cell.angle_beta   90.00
_cell.angle_gamma   90.00
#
_symmetry.space_group_name_H-M   'P 1'
#
loop_
_entity.id
_entity.type
_entity.pdbx_description
1 polymer ?
#
loop_
_entity_poly.entity_id
_entity_poly.type
_entity_poly.pdbx_seq_one_letter_code
_entity_poly.pdbx_strand_id
1 'polypeptide(L)'
;MHNSVFFSFSRDVKCGNILVHRNGSVKLADFGLAKQVVNPKRTYGTAADIWSLGCTVLEMLTRQLPYPNLEWAQALFKIGRGEPPAIPKYLSKEARDFISQCLRPYPDDRPSASKLLDHPFVNRSVRSIMSVMTS
;
A
#
# COMPACT_ATOMS: atom_id res chain seq x y z
N MET A 1 25.80 2.21 -13.05
CA MET A 1 25.10 0.97 -12.63
C MET A 1 23.62 1.12 -12.98
N HIS A 2 23.03 0.08 -13.58
CA HIS A 2 21.71 0.10 -14.24
C HIS A 2 20.56 0.72 -13.41
N ASN A 3 19.92 1.76 -13.95
CA ASN A 3 18.65 2.33 -13.47
C ASN A 3 17.47 1.41 -13.83
N SER A 4 17.48 0.18 -13.32
CA SER A 4 16.43 -0.81 -13.55
C SER A 4 15.82 -1.26 -12.23
N VAL A 5 15.47 -0.32 -11.34
CA VAL A 5 14.46 -0.60 -10.32
C VAL A 5 13.11 -0.38 -11.02
N PHE A 6 12.66 -1.45 -11.66
CA PHE A 6 11.29 -1.60 -12.14
C PHE A 6 10.34 -1.20 -11.02
N PHE A 7 9.73 -0.02 -11.12
CA PHE A 7 8.50 0.30 -10.40
C PHE A 7 7.40 -0.56 -11.00
N SER A 8 7.37 -1.82 -10.55
CA SER A 8 6.14 -2.58 -10.49
C SER A 8 5.24 -1.85 -9.51
N PHE A 9 4.56 -0.78 -9.95
CA PHE A 9 3.14 -0.67 -9.62
C PHE A 9 2.61 -2.06 -9.97
N SER A 10 2.42 -2.89 -8.95
CA SER A 10 1.97 -4.25 -9.12
C SER A 10 0.83 -4.18 -10.12
N ARG A 11 1.03 -4.81 -11.29
CA ARG A 11 0.04 -4.84 -12.37
C ARG A 11 -1.30 -5.41 -11.88
N ASP A 12 -1.30 -5.99 -10.67
CA ASP A 12 -2.39 -6.73 -10.05
C ASP A 12 -2.95 -6.09 -8.75
N VAL A 13 -2.41 -4.97 -8.24
CA VAL A 13 -3.08 -4.22 -7.15
C VAL A 13 -3.91 -3.08 -7.75
N LYS A 14 -4.94 -3.44 -8.50
CA LYS A 14 -6.04 -2.53 -8.85
C LYS A 14 -7.13 -2.62 -7.79
N CYS A 15 -7.86 -1.53 -7.55
CA CYS A 15 -9.04 -1.49 -6.67
C CYS A 15 -10.05 -2.62 -6.96
N GLY A 16 -10.09 -3.13 -8.20
CA GLY A 16 -10.92 -4.27 -8.60
C GLY A 16 -10.52 -5.64 -8.01
N ASN A 17 -9.32 -5.78 -7.45
CA ASN A 17 -8.84 -7.01 -6.81
C ASN A 17 -9.01 -6.99 -5.28
N ILE A 18 -9.63 -5.97 -4.71
CA ILE A 18 -9.99 -5.93 -3.28
C ILE A 18 -11.43 -6.43 -3.16
N LEU A 19 -11.61 -7.73 -2.88
CA LEU A 19 -12.93 -8.29 -2.59
C LEU A 19 -13.27 -8.02 -1.12
N VAL A 20 -14.21 -7.09 -0.90
CA VAL A 20 -14.86 -6.93 0.39
C VAL A 20 -16.04 -7.89 0.43
N HIS A 21 -15.93 -8.99 1.16
CA HIS A 21 -17.06 -9.89 1.34
C HIS A 21 -18.10 -9.24 2.28
N ARG A 22 -19.37 -9.66 2.21
CA ARG A 22 -20.46 -9.13 3.06
C ARG A 22 -20.19 -9.30 4.56
N ASN A 23 -19.27 -10.20 4.92
CA ASN A 23 -18.72 -10.32 6.26
C ASN A 23 -17.50 -9.39 6.51
N GLY A 24 -17.38 -8.28 5.79
CA GLY A 24 -16.33 -7.27 5.97
C GLY A 24 -14.88 -7.78 5.85
N SER A 25 -14.65 -9.05 5.49
CA SER A 25 -13.31 -9.53 5.21
C SER A 25 -12.85 -8.89 3.90
N VAL A 26 -11.74 -8.17 3.97
CA VAL A 26 -11.03 -7.68 2.79
C VAL A 26 -10.10 -8.78 2.32
N LYS A 27 -10.44 -9.43 1.21
CA LYS A 27 -9.59 -10.42 0.54
C LYS A 27 -9.03 -9.82 -0.73
N LEU A 28 -7.71 -9.81 -0.87
CA LEU A 28 -7.09 -9.60 -2.17
C LEU A 28 -7.44 -10.82 -3.04
N ALA A 29 -8.22 -10.60 -4.10
CA ALA A 29 -8.65 -11.64 -5.04
C ALA A 29 -7.46 -12.38 -5.68
N ASP A 30 -6.30 -11.72 -5.77
CA ASP A 30 -5.17 -12.18 -6.57
C ASP A 30 -3.92 -12.55 -5.76
N PHE A 31 -4.08 -13.01 -4.51
CA PHE A 31 -2.97 -13.68 -3.82
C PHE A 31 -2.79 -15.16 -4.26
N GLY A 32 -3.52 -15.61 -5.28
CA GLY A 32 -3.50 -17.00 -5.76
C GLY A 32 -2.21 -17.44 -6.47
N LEU A 33 -1.32 -16.53 -6.85
CA LEU A 33 -0.07 -16.86 -7.57
C LEU A 33 1.21 -16.49 -6.82
N ALA A 34 1.14 -16.02 -5.58
CA ALA A 34 2.31 -15.81 -4.74
C ALA A 34 2.84 -17.16 -4.21
N LYS A 35 3.29 -18.03 -5.13
CA LYS A 35 4.06 -19.24 -4.82
C LYS A 35 5.26 -18.79 -3.98
N GLN A 36 5.32 -19.33 -2.76
CA GLN A 36 6.37 -19.14 -1.77
C GLN A 36 7.71 -19.56 -2.37
N VAL A 37 8.37 -18.65 -3.08
CA VAL A 37 9.77 -18.82 -3.47
C VAL A 37 10.56 -17.88 -2.59
N VAL A 38 11.13 -18.44 -1.54
CA VAL A 38 12.06 -17.78 -0.63
C VAL A 38 13.34 -17.52 -1.43
N ASN A 39 13.39 -16.39 -2.12
CA ASN A 39 14.56 -15.97 -2.88
C ASN A 39 15.04 -14.64 -2.27
N PRO A 40 16.25 -14.56 -1.71
CA PRO A 40 16.74 -13.36 -1.01
C PRO A 40 16.82 -12.10 -1.91
N LYS A 41 16.80 -12.26 -3.24
CA LYS A 41 16.65 -11.16 -4.21
C LYS A 41 15.25 -10.51 -4.20
N ARG A 42 14.27 -11.04 -3.44
CA ARG A 42 12.89 -10.54 -3.35
C ARG A 42 12.67 -9.48 -2.25
N THR A 43 13.67 -9.08 -1.46
CA THR A 43 13.50 -7.99 -0.48
C THR A 43 12.97 -6.71 -1.14
N TYR A 44 13.49 -6.38 -2.33
CA TYR A 44 12.95 -5.31 -3.17
C TYR A 44 11.48 -5.54 -3.57
N GLY A 45 11.10 -6.79 -3.84
CA GLY A 45 9.72 -7.16 -4.17
C GLY A 45 8.77 -6.89 -3.01
N THR A 46 9.10 -7.40 -1.82
CA THR A 46 8.26 -7.19 -0.63
C THR A 46 8.17 -5.71 -0.26
N ALA A 47 9.27 -4.95 -0.34
CA ALA A 47 9.25 -3.52 -0.03
C ALA A 47 8.49 -2.71 -1.10
N ALA A 48 8.52 -3.13 -2.37
CA ALA A 48 7.72 -2.54 -3.44
C ALA A 48 6.23 -2.83 -3.25
N ASP A 49 5.86 -4.04 -2.81
CA ASP A 49 4.48 -4.39 -2.45
C ASP A 49 3.96 -3.47 -1.35
N ILE A 50 4.76 -3.22 -0.30
CA ILE A 50 4.42 -2.30 0.79
C ILE A 50 4.23 -0.86 0.29
N TRP A 51 5.10 -0.37 -0.61
CA TRP A 51 4.91 0.94 -1.22
C TRP A 51 3.61 1.01 -2.01
N SER A 52 3.32 -0.01 -2.81
CA SER A 52 2.09 -0.07 -3.61
C SER A 52 0.85 -0.11 -2.71
N LEU A 53 0.90 -0.83 -1.59
CA LEU A 53 -0.16 -0.84 -0.57
C LEU A 53 -0.41 0.55 -0.02
N GLY A 54 0.66 1.30 0.31
CA GLY A 54 0.56 2.68 0.76
C GLY A 54 -0.13 3.59 -0.26
N CYS A 55 0.24 3.46 -1.54
CA CYS A 55 -0.41 4.17 -2.64
C CYS A 55 -1.89 3.80 -2.77
N THR A 56 -2.23 2.51 -2.73
CA THR A 56 -3.62 2.04 -2.84
C THR A 56 -4.49 2.55 -1.69
N VAL A 57 -3.98 2.50 -0.45
CA VAL A 57 -4.71 3.03 0.71
C VAL A 57 -4.91 4.53 0.61
N LEU A 58 -3.88 5.27 0.18
CA LEU A 58 -3.99 6.71 -0.05
C LEU A 58 -5.07 6.99 -1.11
N GLU A 59 -5.02 6.33 -2.26
CA GLU A 59 -5.98 6.48 -3.35
C GLU A 59 -7.42 6.14 -2.92
N MET A 60 -7.63 5.08 -2.13
CA MET A 60 -8.96 4.71 -1.63
C MET A 60 -9.56 5.79 -0.71
N LEU A 61 -8.72 6.43 0.12
CA LEU A 61 -9.16 7.42 1.09
C LEU A 61 -9.33 8.82 0.48
N THR A 62 -8.57 9.16 -0.56
CA THR A 62 -8.63 10.47 -1.22
C THR A 62 -9.49 10.47 -2.48
N ARG A 63 -9.75 9.30 -3.05
CA ARG A 63 -10.37 9.11 -4.39
C ARG A 63 -9.57 9.79 -5.50
N GLN A 64 -8.26 9.91 -5.31
CA GLN A 64 -7.34 10.54 -6.23
C GLN A 64 -6.07 9.69 -6.37
N LEU A 65 -5.44 9.76 -7.54
CA LEU A 65 -4.13 9.18 -7.74
C LEU A 65 -3.13 9.72 -6.69
N PRO A 66 -2.14 8.92 -6.24
CA PRO A 66 -1.16 9.36 -5.24
C PRO A 66 -0.41 10.64 -5.64
N TYR A 67 -0.12 10.82 -6.93
CA TYR A 67 0.47 12.02 -7.50
C TYR A 67 -0.55 12.73 -8.39
N PRO A 68 -1.48 13.50 -7.83
CA PRO A 68 -2.50 14.17 -8.62
C PRO A 68 -1.87 15.24 -9.52
N ASN A 69 -2.42 15.42 -10.71
CA ASN A 69 -2.01 16.44 -11.70
C ASN A 69 -0.57 16.30 -12.22
N LEU A 70 0.07 15.14 -12.06
CA LEU A 70 1.37 14.85 -12.64
C LEU A 70 1.24 13.81 -13.74
N GLU A 71 1.99 14.01 -14.82
CA GLU A 71 2.21 12.97 -15.80
C GLU A 71 3.03 11.82 -15.19
N TRP A 72 2.84 10.60 -15.71
CA TRP A 72 3.51 9.40 -15.20
C TRP A 72 5.03 9.55 -15.11
N ALA A 73 5.66 10.19 -16.10
CA ALA A 73 7.10 10.44 -16.10
C ALA A 73 7.55 11.38 -14.96
N GLN A 74 6.74 12.40 -14.63
CA GLN A 74 7.01 13.33 -13.54
C GLN A 74 6.84 12.65 -12.18
N ALA A 75 5.80 11.82 -12.03
CA ALA A 75 5.58 11.01 -10.84
C ALA A 75 6.78 10.08 -10.60
N LEU A 76 7.24 9.36 -11.64
CA LEU A 76 8.43 8.50 -11.55
C LEU A 76 9.69 9.28 -11.15
N PHE A 77 9.88 10.48 -11.69
CA PHE A 77 11.01 11.33 -11.33
C PHE A 77 10.98 11.72 -9.83
N LYS A 78 9.81 12.10 -9.31
CA LYS A 78 9.64 12.39 -7.87
C LYS A 78 9.93 11.18 -7.00
N ILE A 79 9.39 10.02 -7.36
CA ILE A 79 9.63 8.78 -6.62
C ILE A 79 11.13 8.44 -6.62
N GLY A 80 11.82 8.60 -7.76
CA GLY A 80 13.26 8.38 -7.87
C GLY A 80 14.10 9.32 -7.00
N ARG A 81 13.59 10.52 -6.67
CA ARG A 81 14.20 11.45 -5.71
C ARG A 81 13.86 11.15 -4.26
N GLY A 82 13.05 10.12 -4.00
CA GLY A 82 12.56 9.82 -2.67
C GLY A 82 11.48 10.80 -2.17
N GLU A 83 10.76 11.46 -3.09
CA GLU A 83 9.64 12.34 -2.74
C GLU A 83 8.33 11.53 -2.73
N PRO A 84 7.79 11.14 -1.56
CA PRO A 84 6.52 10.42 -1.48
C PRO A 84 5.34 11.31 -1.88
N PRO A 85 4.20 10.72 -2.24
CA PRO A 85 2.98 11.50 -2.50
C PRO A 85 2.52 12.24 -1.23
N ALA A 86 1.82 13.34 -1.43
CA ALA A 86 1.30 14.14 -0.32
C ALA A 86 0.17 13.40 0.39
N ILE A 87 0.27 13.24 1.71
CA ILE A 87 -0.77 12.64 2.53
C ILE A 87 -1.65 13.75 3.12
N PRO A 88 -2.95 13.82 2.80
CA PRO A 88 -3.80 14.91 3.26
C PRO A 88 -3.98 14.93 4.79
N LYS A 89 -3.99 16.13 5.36
CA LYS A 89 -4.13 16.34 6.81
C LYS A 89 -5.50 15.97 7.36
N TYR A 90 -6.54 15.95 6.51
CA TYR A 90 -7.91 15.58 6.88
C TYR A 90 -8.07 14.09 7.15
N LEU A 91 -7.11 13.25 6.72
CA LEU A 91 -7.11 11.84 7.05
C LEU A 91 -6.81 11.64 8.54
N SER A 92 -7.36 10.57 9.12
CA SER A 92 -7.12 10.19 10.52
C SER A 92 -5.62 10.05 10.81
N LYS A 93 -5.22 10.29 12.07
CA LYS A 93 -3.82 10.16 12.48
C LYS A 93 -3.28 8.76 12.17
N GLU A 94 -4.11 7.74 12.40
CA GLU A 94 -3.76 6.34 12.17
C GLU A 94 -3.61 6.04 10.66
N ALA A 95 -4.49 6.56 9.81
CA ALA A 95 -4.36 6.38 8.36
C ALA A 95 -3.11 7.07 7.83
N ARG A 96 -2.85 8.30 8.28
CA ARG A 96 -1.65 9.06 7.89
C ARG A 96 -0.37 8.34 8.30
N ASP A 97 -0.33 7.79 9.51
CA ASP A 97 0.82 7.04 10.03
C ASP A 97 1.03 5.73 9.26
N PHE A 98 -0.06 4.99 8.99
CA PHE A 98 0.01 3.76 8.19
C PHE A 98 0.60 4.02 6.79
N ILE A 99 0.05 5.04 6.10
CA ILE A 99 0.48 5.41 4.74
C ILE A 99 1.93 5.90 4.75
N SER A 100 2.31 6.73 5.73
CA SER A 100 3.68 7.27 5.80
C SER A 100 4.73 6.19 6.08
N GLN A 101 4.39 5.16 6.87
CA GLN A 101 5.26 4.00 7.07
C GLN A 101 5.44 3.19 5.79
N CYS A 102 4.38 3.02 5.00
CA CYS A 102 4.44 2.31 3.73
C CYS A 102 5.25 3.06 2.66
N LEU A 103 5.11 4.39 2.64
CA LEU A 103 5.68 5.27 1.62
C LEU A 103 7.05 5.85 2.02
N ARG A 104 7.83 5.10 2.79
CA ARG A 104 9.21 5.49 3.11
C ARG A 104 10.08 5.42 1.85
N PRO A 105 10.91 6.44 1.57
CA PRO A 105 11.72 6.50 0.36
C PRO A 105 12.62 5.28 0.19
N TYR A 106 13.35 4.92 1.25
CA TYR A 106 14.23 3.76 1.25
C TYR A 106 13.43 2.47 1.47
N PRO A 107 13.60 1.45 0.61
CA PRO A 107 12.92 0.17 0.75
C PRO A 107 13.15 -0.52 2.08
N ASP A 108 14.36 -0.44 2.63
CA ASP A 108 14.74 -1.11 3.89
C ASP A 108 14.10 -0.48 5.13
N ASP A 109 13.68 0.79 5.04
CA ASP A 109 12.98 1.46 6.13
C ASP A 109 11.50 1.06 6.19
N ARG A 110 10.97 0.41 5.15
CA ARG A 110 9.54 0.05 5.11
C ARG A 110 9.28 -1.16 6.02
N PRO A 111 8.19 -1.14 6.82
CA PRO A 111 7.85 -2.27 7.67
C PRO A 111 7.47 -3.50 6.83
N SER A 112 7.64 -4.69 7.40
CA SER A 112 7.09 -5.91 6.81
C SER A 112 5.56 -5.89 6.80
N ALA A 113 4.96 -6.67 5.91
CA ALA A 113 3.50 -6.86 5.89
C ALA A 113 2.97 -7.36 7.24
N SER A 114 3.70 -8.26 7.91
CA SER A 114 3.34 -8.73 9.26
C SER A 114 3.29 -7.60 10.28
N LYS A 115 4.26 -6.68 10.25
CA LYS A 115 4.29 -5.53 11.18
C LYS A 115 3.14 -4.54 10.91
N LEU A 116 2.74 -4.38 9.66
CA LEU A 116 1.61 -3.53 9.28
C LEU A 116 0.25 -4.10 9.70
N LEU A 117 0.11 -5.43 9.80
CA LEU A 117 -1.13 -6.05 10.29
C LEU A 117 -1.45 -5.67 11.75
N ASP A 118 -0.42 -5.44 12.56
CA ASP A 118 -0.57 -4.98 13.95
C ASP A 118 -0.88 -3.48 14.06
N HIS A 119 -0.88 -2.75 12.94
CA HIS A 119 -1.00 -1.30 12.96
C HIS A 119 -2.41 -0.85 13.42
N PRO A 120 -2.54 0.22 14.24
CA PRO A 120 -3.84 0.71 14.72
C PRO A 120 -4.86 1.02 13.62
N PHE A 121 -4.40 1.45 12.43
CA PHE A 121 -5.26 1.66 11.26
C PHE A 121 -6.00 0.37 10.83
N VAL A 122 -5.29 -0.76 10.80
CA VAL A 122 -5.83 -2.08 10.43
C VAL A 122 -6.68 -2.63 11.57
N ASN A 123 -6.19 -2.55 12.81
CA ASN A 123 -6.92 -3.07 13.97
C ASN A 123 -8.21 -2.30 14.28
N ARG A 124 -8.27 -1.00 13.97
CA ARG A 124 -9.50 -0.20 14.10
C ARG A 124 -10.55 -0.60 13.06
N SER A 125 -10.15 -0.84 11.81
CA SER A 125 -11.11 -1.23 10.75
C SER A 125 -11.74 -2.59 11.06
N VAL A 126 -10.95 -3.56 11.54
CA VAL A 126 -11.46 -4.87 11.98
C VAL A 126 -12.49 -4.72 13.10
N ARG A 127 -12.25 -3.85 14.10
CA ARG A 127 -13.23 -3.59 15.17
C ARG A 127 -14.51 -2.94 14.65
N SER A 128 -14.40 -1.97 13.74
CA SER A 128 -15.56 -1.31 13.14
C SER A 128 -16.41 -2.30 12.34
N ILE A 129 -15.77 -3.19 11.59
CA ILE A 129 -16.44 -4.25 10.82
C ILE A 129 -17.17 -5.22 11.76
N MET A 130 -16.51 -5.71 12.82
CA MET A 130 -17.13 -6.62 13.79
C MET A 130 -18.32 -5.97 14.51
N SER A 131 -18.22 -4.68 14.86
CA SER A 131 -19.31 -3.95 15.52
C SER A 131 -20.57 -3.83 14.65
N VAL A 132 -20.42 -3.71 13.32
CA VAL A 132 -21.55 -3.61 12.38
C VAL A 132 -22.25 -4.96 12.18
N MET A 133 -21.56 -6.07 12.45
CA MET A 133 -22.14 -7.41 12.33
C MET A 133 -22.88 -7.90 13.56
N THR A 134 -22.46 -7.43 14.74
CA THR A 134 -23.08 -7.82 16.01
C THR A 134 -24.27 -6.91 16.38
N SER A 135 -24.65 -5.98 15.49
CA SER A 135 -25.85 -5.15 15.60
C SER A 135 -26.87 -5.59 14.56
#